data_AF-A0A974U485-F1
#
_entry.id   AF-A0A974U485-F1
#
_cell.length_a   1.000
_cell.length_b   1.000
_cell.length_c   1.000
_cell.angle_alpha   90.00
_cell.angle_beta   90.00
_cell.angle_gamma   90.00
#
_symmetry.space_group_name_H-M   'P 1'
#
loop_
_entity.id
_entity.type
_entity.pdbx_description
1 polymer ?
#
loop_
_entity_poly.entity_id
_entity_poly.type
_entity_poly.pdbx_seq_one_letter_code
_entity_poly.pdbx_strand_id
1 'polypeptide(L)'
;MQFKNTKQLAVVILLFLGVTSYAQTELKNTVVDTLDSFPIASASVYIKNTTIGTVTNIDGNFVLQVPEKHEQDTLVVSSIGYSTFRIPIQEFDASTPIFLSEEQASLDEVVLIAEARPKTGNEIVVKAISKLERNLPDSSYIQKGFLRHKERNKNEFKWLIESAITVYDSGYTSNSADYLKINVDQVRKSYDLRDVDSLFTFASYKNQNTKKKLKAKDISRRSVTTDQLLTAIKWNDNRINGLQNLFQGKLNLLRNANNAKAIFGDDILEKHQFELDTILVDNERKLYKIKIEDSKDFVGLDTKGIFNEGYHAQGWLYIYYDNYAFKKIEYELVAASPAQKDRSKRLFDTQTNHKLVITYREYKDKMYPNYIYYETPKLVNVGMKPSLKISKVEEARYNKEERYYYTVQEILFSEIILDKEEIANELQKDWDADIFAPKPYNKDFWKSYNVLLESEEDEQLILDLSKRASLYKD
;
A
#
# COMPACT_ATOMS: atom_id res chain seq x y z
N MET A 1 56.71 10.39 39.99
CA MET A 1 55.45 10.05 40.67
C MET A 1 54.49 9.55 39.59
N GLN A 2 54.34 8.23 39.48
CA GLN A 2 53.66 7.57 38.35
C GLN A 2 52.14 7.78 38.43
N PHE A 3 51.54 8.17 37.31
CA PHE A 3 50.09 8.28 37.10
C PHE A 3 49.42 6.91 37.25
N LYS A 4 49.07 6.51 38.48
CA LYS A 4 48.35 5.26 38.77
C LYS A 4 46.85 5.29 38.43
N ASN A 5 46.30 6.45 38.04
CA ASN A 5 44.84 6.66 37.97
C ASN A 5 44.26 6.87 36.56
N THR A 6 45.06 6.88 35.49
CA THR A 6 44.56 7.17 34.12
C THR A 6 43.74 6.03 33.52
N LYS A 7 44.03 4.76 33.84
CA LYS A 7 43.22 3.61 33.41
C LYS A 7 41.85 3.57 34.10
N GLN A 8 41.78 3.97 35.37
CA GLN A 8 40.50 4.04 36.11
C GLN A 8 39.62 5.19 35.60
N LEU A 9 40.22 6.33 35.23
CA LEU A 9 39.50 7.45 34.64
C LEU A 9 38.92 7.12 33.24
N ALA A 10 39.67 6.37 32.42
CA ALA A 10 39.18 5.90 31.12
C ALA A 10 38.02 4.90 31.23
N VAL A 11 38.03 4.03 32.25
CA VAL A 11 36.93 3.09 32.53
C VAL A 11 35.68 3.83 33.04
N VAL A 12 35.83 4.87 33.86
CA VAL A 12 34.71 5.71 34.31
C VAL A 12 34.10 6.49 33.14
N ILE A 13 34.92 7.05 32.23
CA ILE A 13 34.43 7.72 31.02
C ILE A 13 33.72 6.72 30.07
N LEU A 14 34.21 5.48 29.96
CA LEU A 14 33.54 4.42 29.20
C LEU A 14 32.20 4.00 29.83
N LEU A 15 32.07 4.05 31.16
CA LEU A 15 30.83 3.74 31.89
C LEU A 15 29.78 4.85 31.78
N PHE A 16 30.18 6.09 31.49
CA PHE A 16 29.25 7.19 31.17
C PHE A 16 28.87 7.27 29.68
N LEU A 17 29.52 6.49 28.81
CA LEU A 17 29.26 6.46 27.36
C LEU A 17 28.22 5.41 26.93
N GLY A 18 27.69 4.61 27.85
CA GLY A 18 26.65 3.63 27.52
C GLY A 18 25.66 3.54 28.66
N VAL A 19 24.49 4.17 28.51
CA VAL A 19 23.22 3.50 28.13
C VAL A 19 22.20 4.61 27.78
N THR A 20 22.15 5.08 26.54
CA THR A 20 20.93 5.77 26.06
C THR A 20 19.98 4.70 25.55
N SER A 21 19.23 4.08 26.47
CA SER A 21 18.08 3.27 26.09
C SER A 21 16.95 4.25 25.76
N TYR A 22 16.65 4.45 24.48
CA TYR A 22 15.43 5.14 24.10
C TYR A 22 14.25 4.24 24.44
N ALA A 23 13.60 4.48 25.57
CA ALA A 23 12.33 3.85 25.87
C ALA A 23 11.27 4.46 24.93
N GLN A 24 10.52 3.59 24.25
CA GLN A 24 9.33 4.00 23.50
C GLN A 24 8.13 3.44 24.27
N THR A 25 7.10 4.27 24.44
CA THR A 25 5.85 3.84 25.06
C THR A 25 4.98 3.20 23.99
N GLU A 26 4.62 1.94 24.18
CA GLU A 26 3.77 1.19 23.25
C GLU A 26 2.30 1.34 23.64
N LEU A 27 1.47 1.90 22.75
CA LEU A 27 0.02 2.00 22.92
C LEU A 27 -0.67 0.92 22.10
N LYS A 28 -1.46 0.06 22.76
CA LYS A 28 -2.29 -0.98 22.12
C LYS A 28 -3.73 -0.87 22.60
N ASN A 29 -4.68 -0.86 21.67
CA ASN A 29 -6.12 -0.88 22.00
C ASN A 29 -6.95 -1.20 20.76
N THR A 30 -8.27 -1.27 20.93
CA THR A 30 -9.27 -1.49 19.90
C THR A 30 -10.15 -0.25 19.75
N VAL A 31 -10.51 0.08 18.51
CA VAL A 31 -11.46 1.15 18.18
C VAL A 31 -12.76 0.53 17.71
N VAL A 32 -13.86 0.89 18.36
CA VAL A 32 -15.19 0.35 18.09
C VAL A 32 -16.23 1.46 17.96
N ASP A 33 -17.33 1.15 17.28
CA ASP A 33 -18.50 2.00 17.20
C ASP A 33 -19.25 2.04 18.55
N THR A 34 -19.66 3.23 18.99
CA THR A 34 -20.38 3.41 20.26
C THR A 34 -21.75 2.71 20.29
N LEU A 35 -22.45 2.62 19.16
CA LEU A 35 -23.82 2.13 19.06
C LEU A 35 -23.91 0.61 19.18
N ASP A 36 -23.08 -0.09 18.43
CA ASP A 36 -23.17 -1.54 18.24
C ASP A 36 -21.88 -2.29 18.62
N SER A 37 -20.83 -1.56 19.00
CA SER A 37 -19.51 -2.10 19.36
C SER A 37 -18.83 -2.88 18.23
N PHE A 38 -19.22 -2.65 16.98
CA PHE A 38 -18.51 -3.21 15.84
C PHE A 38 -17.13 -2.55 15.67
N PRO A 39 -16.10 -3.31 15.25
CA PRO A 39 -14.76 -2.79 15.06
C PRO A 39 -14.71 -1.78 13.91
N ILE A 40 -14.00 -0.67 14.13
CA ILE A 40 -13.78 0.36 13.11
C ILE A 40 -12.41 0.13 12.47
N ALA A 41 -12.40 -0.48 11.30
CA ALA A 41 -11.20 -0.72 10.52
C ALA A 41 -10.69 0.56 9.83
N SER A 42 -9.37 0.64 9.60
CA SER A 42 -8.71 1.77 8.93
C SER A 42 -8.93 3.15 9.58
N ALA A 43 -9.26 3.20 10.87
CA ALA A 43 -9.24 4.43 11.66
C ALA A 43 -7.80 4.95 11.79
N SER A 44 -7.60 6.25 11.66
CA SER A 44 -6.29 6.89 11.83
C SER A 44 -6.00 7.11 13.31
N VAL A 45 -4.86 6.63 13.78
CA VAL A 45 -4.40 6.76 15.17
C VAL A 45 -3.03 7.44 15.16
N TYR A 46 -2.93 8.66 15.67
CA TYR A 46 -1.69 9.45 15.55
C TYR A 46 -1.45 10.42 16.69
N ILE A 47 -0.21 10.85 16.85
CA ILE A 47 0.18 11.88 17.81
C ILE A 47 -0.01 13.25 17.16
N LYS A 48 -0.81 14.11 17.80
CA LYS A 48 -1.17 15.44 17.29
C LYS A 48 0.07 16.25 16.90
N ASN A 49 0.00 16.93 15.75
CA ASN A 49 1.07 17.77 15.18
C ASN A 49 2.38 17.03 14.84
N THR A 50 2.37 15.71 14.76
CA THR A 50 3.51 14.90 14.32
C THR A 50 3.15 14.09 13.08
N THR A 51 4.16 13.45 12.47
CA THR A 51 3.95 12.43 11.43
C THR A 51 3.81 11.03 12.00
N ILE A 52 3.88 10.86 13.32
CA ILE A 52 3.91 9.55 13.99
C ILE A 52 2.47 9.07 14.16
N GLY A 53 2.16 7.94 13.54
CA GLY A 53 0.83 7.34 13.59
C GLY A 53 0.80 5.93 13.01
N THR A 54 -0.36 5.32 13.14
CA THR A 54 -0.73 3.99 12.68
C THR A 54 -2.19 4.00 12.22
N VAL A 55 -2.68 2.85 11.76
CA VAL A 55 -4.09 2.64 11.42
C VAL A 55 -4.62 1.39 12.12
N THR A 56 -5.93 1.33 12.36
CA THR A 56 -6.55 0.11 12.87
C THR A 56 -6.65 -0.97 11.79
N ASN A 57 -6.45 -2.22 12.18
CA ASN A 57 -6.62 -3.39 11.31
C ASN A 57 -8.12 -3.71 11.09
N ILE A 58 -8.44 -4.83 10.43
CA ILE A 58 -9.83 -5.25 10.15
C ILE A 58 -10.65 -5.51 11.42
N ASP A 59 -9.97 -5.87 12.51
CA ASP A 59 -10.56 -6.16 13.83
C ASP A 59 -10.64 -4.90 14.71
N GLY A 60 -10.33 -3.72 14.16
CA GLY A 60 -10.34 -2.45 14.88
C GLY A 60 -9.15 -2.23 15.81
N ASN A 61 -8.21 -3.18 15.86
CA ASN A 61 -7.04 -3.13 16.75
C ASN A 61 -5.93 -2.25 16.17
N PHE A 62 -5.16 -1.58 17.03
CA PHE A 62 -3.97 -0.83 16.63
C PHE A 62 -2.80 -1.01 17.61
N VAL A 63 -1.59 -0.75 17.12
CA VAL A 63 -0.37 -0.61 17.91
C VAL A 63 0.38 0.63 17.44
N LEU A 64 0.76 1.51 18.37
CA LEU A 64 1.52 2.73 18.11
C LEU A 64 2.70 2.84 19.07
N GLN A 65 3.93 2.92 18.53
CA GLN A 65 5.10 3.26 19.33
C GLN A 65 5.24 4.78 19.45
N VAL A 66 5.25 5.29 20.68
CA VAL A 66 5.37 6.69 21.02
C VAL A 66 6.80 6.96 21.52
N PRO A 67 7.59 7.79 20.81
CA PRO A 67 8.88 8.23 21.31
C PRO A 67 8.73 9.04 22.60
N GLU A 68 9.67 8.90 23.54
CA GLU A 68 9.70 9.61 24.83
C GLU A 68 9.43 11.12 24.73
N LYS A 69 9.98 11.79 23.71
CA LYS A 69 9.77 13.22 23.43
C LYS A 69 8.31 13.61 23.18
N HIS A 70 7.42 12.65 22.92
CA HIS A 70 6.01 12.84 22.59
C HIS A 70 5.07 12.26 23.68
N GLU A 71 5.57 11.80 24.83
CA GLU A 71 4.72 11.25 25.90
C GLU A 71 3.80 12.30 26.55
N GLN A 72 4.12 13.57 26.37
CA GLN A 72 3.33 14.71 26.85
C GLN A 72 2.29 15.19 25.82
N ASP A 73 2.27 14.59 24.62
CA ASP A 73 1.38 15.00 23.55
C ASP A 73 0.00 14.33 23.63
N THR A 74 -0.86 14.65 22.65
CA THR A 74 -2.24 14.14 22.56
C THR A 74 -2.33 13.03 21.51
N LEU A 75 -2.90 11.90 21.90
CA LEU A 75 -3.35 10.85 20.98
C LEU A 75 -4.64 11.29 20.31
N VAL A 76 -4.72 11.17 18.99
CA VAL A 76 -5.91 11.44 18.20
C VAL A 76 -6.33 10.18 17.46
N VAL A 77 -7.60 9.81 17.60
CA VAL A 77 -8.23 8.69 16.87
C VAL A 77 -9.39 9.23 16.07
N SER A 78 -9.36 9.03 14.75
CA SER A 78 -10.34 9.57 13.81
C SER A 78 -10.71 8.56 12.74
N SER A 79 -11.96 8.58 12.34
CA SER A 79 -12.48 7.80 11.22
C SER A 79 -13.49 8.65 10.44
N ILE A 80 -13.58 8.44 9.13
CA ILE A 80 -14.51 9.17 8.27
C ILE A 80 -15.94 8.78 8.66
N GLY A 81 -16.79 9.77 8.94
CA GLY A 81 -18.17 9.58 9.39
C GLY A 81 -18.31 9.48 10.92
N TYR A 82 -17.23 9.68 11.68
CA TYR A 82 -17.20 9.51 13.13
C TYR A 82 -16.66 10.73 13.87
N SER A 83 -17.14 10.94 15.09
CA SER A 83 -16.60 11.91 16.03
C SER A 83 -15.16 11.56 16.39
N THR A 84 -14.29 12.56 16.50
CA THR A 84 -12.87 12.32 16.81
C THR A 84 -12.60 12.22 18.30
N PHE A 85 -11.89 11.16 18.69
CA PHE A 85 -11.45 10.93 20.06
C PHE A 85 -10.06 11.55 20.29
N ARG A 86 -9.88 12.23 21.43
CA ARG A 86 -8.61 12.85 21.82
C ARG A 86 -8.35 12.66 23.31
N ILE A 87 -7.13 12.26 23.65
CA ILE A 87 -6.72 12.07 25.04
C ILE A 87 -5.22 12.39 25.20
N PRO A 88 -4.79 13.01 26.32
CA PRO A 88 -3.37 13.07 26.66
C PRO A 88 -2.77 11.67 26.75
N ILE A 89 -1.58 11.44 26.18
CA ILE A 89 -0.99 10.09 26.14
C ILE A 89 -0.76 9.51 27.54
N GLN A 90 -0.42 10.33 28.53
CA GLN A 90 -0.27 9.90 29.93
C GLN A 90 -1.58 9.47 30.61
N GLU A 91 -2.72 9.90 30.09
CA GLU A 91 -4.04 9.55 30.63
C GLU A 91 -4.64 8.35 29.87
N PHE A 92 -3.93 7.80 28.88
CA PHE A 92 -4.40 6.69 28.08
C PHE A 92 -4.56 5.41 28.91
N ASP A 93 -5.79 4.92 28.99
CA ASP A 93 -6.12 3.64 29.58
C ASP A 93 -6.30 2.57 28.49
N ALA A 94 -5.40 1.59 28.47
CA ALA A 94 -5.45 0.47 27.53
C ALA A 94 -6.49 -0.59 27.90
N SER A 95 -7.13 -0.50 29.08
CA SER A 95 -8.12 -1.49 29.54
C SER A 95 -9.53 -1.28 28.98
N THR A 96 -9.81 -0.10 28.43
CA THR A 96 -11.10 0.26 27.86
C THR A 96 -10.98 0.52 26.36
N PRO A 97 -11.88 -0.02 25.52
CA PRO A 97 -11.88 0.28 24.09
C PRO A 97 -12.10 1.77 23.82
N ILE A 98 -11.58 2.25 22.69
CA ILE A 98 -11.86 3.59 22.20
C ILE A 98 -13.18 3.55 21.43
N PHE A 99 -14.17 4.28 21.93
CA PHE A 99 -15.48 4.39 21.30
C PHE A 99 -15.55 5.63 20.40
N LEU A 100 -15.90 5.44 19.13
CA LEU A 100 -16.24 6.54 18.23
C LEU A 100 -17.73 6.51 17.93
N SER A 101 -18.38 7.67 18.00
CA SER A 101 -19.80 7.79 17.66
C SER A 101 -19.94 8.29 16.24
N GLU A 102 -20.90 7.75 15.47
CA GLU A 102 -21.21 8.29 14.15
C GLU A 102 -21.54 9.78 14.23
N GLU A 103 -20.97 10.55 13.31
CA GLU A 103 -21.19 12.00 13.20
C GLU A 103 -21.60 12.34 11.77
N GLN A 104 -22.86 12.76 11.62
CA GLN A 104 -23.37 13.27 10.36
C GLN A 104 -23.01 14.76 10.21
N ALA A 105 -22.54 15.14 9.02
CA ALA A 105 -22.27 16.54 8.74
C ALA A 105 -23.59 17.32 8.63
N SER A 106 -23.80 18.30 9.51
CA SER A 106 -24.85 19.30 9.32
C SER A 106 -24.53 20.17 8.09
N LEU A 107 -25.53 20.38 7.23
CA LEU A 107 -25.46 21.35 6.12
C LEU A 107 -25.82 22.75 6.62
N ASP A 108 -25.06 23.30 7.57
CA ASP A 108 -25.22 24.72 7.89
C ASP A 108 -24.72 25.57 6.72
N GLU A 109 -25.68 26.24 6.08
CA GLU A 109 -25.51 27.10 4.93
C GLU A 109 -25.22 28.54 5.38
N VAL A 110 -24.47 29.25 4.54
CA VAL A 110 -24.11 30.69 4.61
C VAL A 110 -22.90 31.04 5.47
N VAL A 111 -21.72 30.56 5.05
CA VAL A 111 -20.58 31.48 4.96
C VAL A 111 -20.69 32.14 3.59
N LEU A 112 -20.75 33.47 3.54
CA LEU A 112 -20.66 34.29 2.33
C LEU A 112 -19.31 34.04 1.64
N ILE A 113 -19.18 32.92 0.96
CA ILE A 113 -18.05 32.62 0.08
C ILE A 113 -18.39 33.29 -1.25
N ALA A 114 -17.52 34.19 -1.71
CA ALA A 114 -17.68 34.95 -2.94
C ALA A 114 -17.68 34.09 -4.22
N GLU A 115 -17.40 32.79 -4.12
CA GLU A 115 -17.32 31.83 -5.23
C GLU A 115 -18.44 30.78 -5.13
N ALA A 116 -19.20 30.59 -6.21
CA ALA A 116 -20.22 29.56 -6.29
C ALA A 116 -19.58 28.17 -6.12
N ARG A 117 -20.06 27.39 -5.15
CA ARG A 117 -19.59 26.02 -4.93
C ARG A 117 -20.17 25.06 -5.98
N PRO A 118 -19.38 24.07 -6.43
CA PRO A 118 -19.88 23.01 -7.30
C PRO A 118 -20.97 22.21 -6.59
N LYS A 119 -22.00 21.80 -7.35
CA LYS A 119 -23.18 21.12 -6.80
C LYS A 119 -23.23 19.65 -7.17
N THR A 120 -22.57 19.26 -8.26
CA THR A 120 -22.56 17.88 -8.76
C THR A 120 -21.26 17.17 -8.42
N GLY A 121 -21.29 15.84 -8.34
CA GLY A 121 -20.08 15.03 -8.13
C GLY A 121 -19.02 15.30 -9.19
N ASN A 122 -19.41 15.38 -10.46
CA ASN A 122 -18.51 15.70 -11.58
C ASN A 122 -17.79 17.05 -11.38
N GLU A 123 -18.52 18.12 -11.05
CA GLU A 123 -17.93 19.44 -10.83
C GLU A 123 -16.97 19.45 -9.63
N ILE A 124 -17.33 18.75 -8.54
CA ILE A 124 -16.48 18.65 -7.34
C ILE A 124 -15.17 17.94 -7.68
N VAL A 125 -15.23 16.81 -8.38
CA VAL A 125 -14.03 16.04 -8.76
C VAL A 125 -13.15 16.81 -9.72
N VAL A 126 -13.72 17.44 -10.76
CA VAL A 126 -12.93 18.30 -11.69
C VAL A 126 -12.26 19.44 -10.94
N LYS A 127 -12.97 20.09 -10.00
CA LYS A 127 -12.37 21.12 -9.13
C LYS A 127 -11.24 20.53 -8.30
N ALA A 128 -11.41 19.36 -7.69
CA ALA A 128 -10.38 18.69 -6.89
C ALA A 128 -9.14 18.34 -7.72
N ILE A 129 -9.31 17.81 -8.93
CA ILE A 129 -8.20 17.55 -9.87
C ILE A 129 -7.45 18.84 -10.19
N SER A 130 -8.16 19.94 -10.48
CA SER A 130 -7.54 21.25 -10.72
C SER A 130 -6.78 21.83 -9.52
N LYS A 131 -6.99 21.29 -8.32
CA LYS A 131 -6.32 21.71 -7.08
C LYS A 131 -5.18 20.77 -6.67
N LEU A 132 -4.89 19.71 -7.43
CA LEU A 132 -3.81 18.77 -7.08
C LEU A 132 -2.45 19.44 -6.95
N GLU A 133 -2.08 20.37 -7.83
CA GLU A 133 -0.81 21.10 -7.72
C GLU A 133 -0.69 21.90 -6.42
N ARG A 134 -1.81 22.46 -5.95
CA ARG A 134 -1.86 23.17 -4.66
C ARG A 134 -1.81 22.21 -3.48
N ASN A 135 -2.56 21.10 -3.56
CA ASN A 135 -2.83 20.22 -2.42
C ASN A 135 -1.78 19.11 -2.25
N LEU A 136 -1.07 18.71 -3.31
CA LEU A 136 0.01 17.72 -3.25
C LEU A 136 1.37 18.40 -3.02
N PRO A 137 2.38 17.64 -2.56
CA PRO A 137 3.70 18.19 -2.26
C PRO A 137 4.34 18.79 -3.51
N ASP A 138 4.82 20.01 -3.42
CA ASP A 138 5.45 20.80 -4.50
C ASP A 138 6.98 20.92 -4.35
N SER A 139 7.52 20.35 -3.29
CA SER A 139 8.96 20.25 -3.03
C SER A 139 9.36 18.81 -2.72
N SER A 140 10.66 18.53 -2.78
CA SER A 140 11.18 17.21 -2.46
C SER A 140 10.87 16.77 -1.03
N TYR A 141 10.52 15.50 -0.85
CA TYR A 141 10.28 14.90 0.44
C TYR A 141 10.68 13.42 0.46
N ILE A 142 10.81 12.88 1.66
CA ILE A 142 10.95 11.44 1.89
C ILE A 142 9.79 10.95 2.76
N GLN A 143 9.29 9.75 2.45
CA GLN A 143 8.44 9.00 3.36
C GLN A 143 9.09 7.67 3.71
N LYS A 144 9.10 7.35 5.00
CA LYS A 144 9.39 5.99 5.46
C LYS A 144 8.09 5.25 5.68
N GLY A 145 8.05 3.97 5.33
CA GLY A 145 6.85 3.17 5.48
C GLY A 145 7.10 1.68 5.58
N PHE A 146 6.13 0.98 6.15
CA PHE A 146 6.09 -0.47 6.23
C PHE A 146 5.25 -1.01 5.07
N LEU A 147 5.77 -2.03 4.38
CA LEU A 147 5.07 -2.79 3.36
C LEU A 147 4.84 -4.23 3.85
N ARG A 148 3.60 -4.72 3.73
CA ARG A 148 3.27 -6.14 3.77
C ARG A 148 2.76 -6.59 2.40
N HIS A 149 3.40 -7.60 1.84
CA HIS A 149 3.04 -8.22 0.58
C HIS A 149 2.67 -9.68 0.81
N LYS A 150 1.45 -10.04 0.41
CA LYS A 150 0.85 -11.36 0.60
C LYS A 150 0.49 -11.94 -0.76
N GLU A 151 0.88 -13.19 -1.03
CA GLU A 151 0.33 -13.96 -2.16
C GLU A 151 -0.44 -15.17 -1.62
N ARG A 152 -1.69 -15.31 -2.05
CA ARG A 152 -2.55 -16.44 -1.69
C ARG A 152 -3.27 -17.04 -2.88
N ASN A 153 -3.57 -18.32 -2.80
CA ASN A 153 -4.51 -18.95 -3.69
C ASN A 153 -5.92 -18.95 -3.05
N LYS A 154 -6.84 -19.77 -3.55
CA LYS A 154 -8.20 -19.87 -2.98
C LYS A 154 -8.28 -20.47 -1.58
N ASN A 155 -7.33 -21.32 -1.23
CA ASN A 155 -7.38 -22.17 -0.05
C ASN A 155 -6.40 -21.72 1.03
N GLU A 156 -5.26 -21.18 0.60
CA GLU A 156 -4.14 -20.92 1.49
C GLU A 156 -3.20 -19.84 0.95
N PHE A 157 -2.48 -19.24 1.88
CA PHE A 157 -1.39 -18.36 1.59
C PHE A 157 -0.14 -19.12 1.16
N LYS A 158 0.61 -18.48 0.27
CA LYS A 158 1.79 -19.06 -0.38
C LYS A 158 3.05 -18.29 -0.08
N TRP A 159 2.94 -16.99 0.16
CA TRP A 159 4.11 -16.17 0.39
C TRP A 159 3.77 -14.90 1.18
N LEU A 160 4.61 -14.58 2.16
CA LEU A 160 4.57 -13.35 2.92
C LEU A 160 5.93 -12.66 2.80
N ILE A 161 5.92 -11.38 2.45
CA ILE A 161 7.09 -10.50 2.44
C ILE A 161 6.73 -9.25 3.21
N GLU A 162 7.59 -8.86 4.14
CA GLU A 162 7.47 -7.61 4.87
C GLU A 162 8.73 -6.79 4.68
N SER A 163 8.57 -5.49 4.46
CA SER A 163 9.68 -4.60 4.12
C SER A 163 9.53 -3.24 4.78
N ALA A 164 10.64 -2.72 5.29
CA ALA A 164 10.74 -1.28 5.53
C ALA A 164 11.18 -0.63 4.22
N ILE A 165 10.44 0.40 3.81
CA ILE A 165 10.68 1.12 2.57
C ILE A 165 10.90 2.61 2.83
N THR A 166 11.73 3.20 1.98
CA THR A 166 11.95 4.64 1.89
C THR A 166 11.54 5.09 0.49
N VAL A 167 10.66 6.08 0.40
CA VAL A 167 10.19 6.66 -0.86
C VAL A 167 10.64 8.10 -0.90
N TYR A 168 11.45 8.44 -1.89
CA TYR A 168 11.79 9.82 -2.23
C TYR A 168 10.94 10.28 -3.40
N ASP A 169 10.48 11.52 -3.34
CA ASP A 169 9.78 12.17 -4.44
C ASP A 169 10.23 13.63 -4.54
N SER A 170 10.41 14.14 -5.76
CA SER A 170 10.77 15.55 -6.01
C SER A 170 9.57 16.50 -5.95
N GLY A 171 8.34 15.97 -5.89
CA GLY A 171 7.10 16.73 -5.84
C GLY A 171 6.21 16.51 -7.07
N TYR A 172 4.94 16.87 -6.96
CA TYR A 172 3.87 16.55 -7.91
C TYR A 172 4.16 16.99 -9.36
N THR A 173 4.72 18.20 -9.54
CA THR A 173 5.02 18.75 -10.87
C THR A 173 6.11 17.98 -11.62
N SER A 174 6.91 17.18 -10.91
CA SER A 174 7.96 16.35 -11.50
C SER A 174 7.39 15.01 -12.00
N ASN A 175 7.98 14.49 -13.08
CA ASN A 175 7.66 13.15 -13.60
C ASN A 175 8.13 12.07 -12.61
N SER A 176 7.21 11.28 -12.06
CA SER A 176 7.53 10.23 -11.09
C SER A 176 8.44 9.14 -11.66
N ALA A 177 8.38 8.84 -12.97
CA ALA A 177 9.23 7.82 -13.57
C ALA A 177 10.74 8.16 -13.47
N ASP A 178 11.08 9.45 -13.46
CA ASP A 178 12.46 9.93 -13.42
C ASP A 178 12.87 10.44 -12.02
N TYR A 179 11.90 10.93 -11.24
CA TYR A 179 12.15 11.71 -10.02
C TYR A 179 11.53 11.15 -8.73
N LEU A 180 10.82 10.01 -8.80
CA LEU A 180 10.41 9.23 -7.64
C LEU A 180 11.32 8.01 -7.51
N LYS A 181 11.94 7.84 -6.35
CA LYS A 181 12.80 6.69 -6.03
C LYS A 181 12.24 5.91 -4.86
N ILE A 182 12.45 4.60 -4.88
CA ILE A 182 11.98 3.70 -3.83
C ILE A 182 13.16 2.83 -3.42
N ASN A 183 13.39 2.72 -2.12
CA ASN A 183 14.38 1.83 -1.55
C ASN A 183 13.70 0.86 -0.60
N VAL A 184 14.10 -0.40 -0.65
CA VAL A 184 13.77 -1.42 0.35
C VAL A 184 14.89 -1.45 1.37
N ASP A 185 14.71 -0.83 2.53
CA ASP A 185 15.77 -0.71 3.53
C ASP A 185 16.04 -2.03 4.24
N GLN A 186 14.97 -2.75 4.60
CA GLN A 186 15.00 -4.05 5.26
C GLN A 186 13.90 -4.93 4.69
N VAL A 187 14.13 -6.23 4.62
CA VAL A 187 13.13 -7.21 4.19
C VAL A 187 13.21 -8.46 5.06
N ARG A 188 12.05 -9.02 5.40
CA ARG A 188 11.91 -10.37 5.94
C ARG A 188 10.83 -11.08 5.14
N LYS A 189 11.01 -12.37 4.88
CA LYS A 189 10.09 -13.14 4.04
C LYS A 189 9.95 -14.56 4.54
N SER A 190 8.75 -15.09 4.38
CA SER A 190 8.51 -16.52 4.53
C SER A 190 9.20 -17.30 3.41
N TYR A 191 9.21 -18.62 3.55
CA TYR A 191 9.43 -19.48 2.40
C TYR A 191 8.40 -19.21 1.31
N ASP A 192 8.88 -19.22 0.07
CA ASP A 192 8.04 -19.12 -1.11
C ASP A 192 7.47 -20.51 -1.42
N LEU A 193 6.18 -20.71 -1.10
CA LEU A 193 5.45 -21.97 -1.31
C LEU A 193 4.62 -21.98 -2.60
N ARG A 194 4.86 -21.00 -3.48
CA ARG A 194 4.14 -20.84 -4.75
C ARG A 194 4.51 -21.93 -5.75
N ASP A 195 3.51 -22.51 -6.41
CA ASP A 195 3.71 -23.44 -7.54
C ASP A 195 3.70 -22.67 -8.87
N VAL A 196 4.83 -22.07 -9.20
CA VAL A 196 4.99 -21.26 -10.42
C VAL A 196 5.44 -22.13 -11.59
N ASP A 197 4.72 -22.06 -12.72
CA ASP A 197 5.18 -22.66 -13.97
C ASP A 197 6.40 -21.88 -14.50
N SER A 198 7.59 -22.38 -14.14
CA SER A 198 8.87 -21.77 -14.49
C SER A 198 9.13 -21.72 -16.01
N LEU A 199 8.66 -22.70 -16.78
CA LEU A 199 8.84 -22.71 -18.24
C LEU A 199 7.88 -21.76 -18.94
N PHE A 200 6.64 -21.66 -18.47
CA PHE A 200 5.69 -20.65 -18.93
C PHE A 200 6.22 -19.24 -18.66
N THR A 201 6.73 -19.02 -17.45
CA THR A 201 7.31 -17.73 -17.05
C THR A 201 8.54 -17.38 -17.89
N PHE A 202 9.43 -18.35 -18.11
CA PHE A 202 10.61 -18.18 -18.96
C PHE A 202 10.25 -17.92 -20.44
N ALA A 203 9.25 -18.61 -21.00
CA ALA A 203 8.75 -18.33 -22.34
C ALA A 203 8.23 -16.89 -22.45
N SER A 204 7.46 -16.44 -21.46
CA SER A 204 6.93 -15.07 -21.39
C SER A 204 8.04 -14.04 -21.31
N TYR A 205 9.03 -14.27 -20.45
CA TYR A 205 10.23 -13.43 -20.34
C TYR A 205 10.99 -13.34 -21.67
N LYS A 206 11.20 -14.45 -22.37
CA LYS A 206 11.87 -14.45 -23.68
C LYS A 206 11.07 -13.72 -24.75
N ASN A 207 9.74 -13.89 -24.78
CA ASN A 207 8.88 -13.19 -25.75
C ASN A 207 8.81 -11.68 -25.50
N GLN A 208 8.98 -11.23 -24.26
CA GLN A 208 9.04 -9.80 -23.97
C GLN A 208 10.37 -9.19 -24.45
N ASN A 209 11.47 -9.92 -24.25
CA ASN A 209 12.83 -9.41 -24.54
C ASN A 209 13.33 -9.75 -25.95
N THR A 210 12.57 -10.53 -26.71
CA THR A 210 12.90 -10.93 -28.08
C THR A 210 11.66 -10.91 -28.95
N LYS A 211 11.77 -10.73 -30.27
CA LYS A 211 10.62 -10.79 -31.20
C LYS A 211 10.09 -12.23 -31.44
N LYS A 212 10.31 -13.16 -30.52
CA LYS A 212 9.88 -14.56 -30.62
C LYS A 212 8.49 -14.75 -29.98
N LYS A 213 7.78 -15.81 -30.40
CA LYS A 213 6.48 -16.23 -29.87
C LYS A 213 6.55 -17.67 -29.36
N LEU A 214 7.40 -17.89 -28.35
CA LEU A 214 7.58 -19.18 -27.69
C LEU A 214 6.39 -19.50 -26.77
N LYS A 215 6.02 -20.77 -26.69
CA LYS A 215 5.13 -21.32 -25.65
C LYS A 215 5.94 -22.21 -24.72
N ALA A 216 5.43 -22.47 -23.51
CA ALA A 216 6.11 -23.33 -22.53
C ALA A 216 6.51 -24.69 -23.12
N LYS A 217 5.63 -25.30 -23.91
CA LYS A 217 5.86 -26.58 -24.61
C LYS A 217 6.98 -26.57 -25.65
N ASP A 218 7.38 -25.39 -26.13
CA ASP A 218 8.44 -25.24 -27.12
C ASP A 218 9.83 -25.22 -26.46
N ILE A 219 9.89 -25.27 -25.12
CA ILE A 219 11.11 -25.14 -24.32
C ILE A 219 11.39 -26.45 -23.58
N SER A 220 12.55 -27.05 -23.85
CA SER A 220 13.00 -28.22 -23.09
C SER A 220 13.55 -27.79 -21.74
N ARG A 221 13.06 -28.40 -20.64
CA ARG A 221 13.59 -28.13 -19.29
C ARG A 221 15.09 -28.34 -19.17
N ARG A 222 15.66 -29.28 -19.94
CA ARG A 222 17.11 -29.58 -19.95
C ARG A 222 17.94 -28.47 -20.60
N SER A 223 17.32 -27.62 -21.40
CA SER A 223 17.98 -26.53 -22.13
C SER A 223 18.03 -25.20 -21.36
N VAL A 224 17.46 -25.14 -20.16
CA VAL A 224 17.34 -23.90 -19.37
C VAL A 224 17.98 -24.10 -17.99
N THR A 225 18.86 -23.18 -17.61
CA THR A 225 19.52 -23.22 -16.29
C THR A 225 18.60 -22.72 -15.19
N THR A 226 18.89 -23.09 -13.93
CA THR A 226 18.13 -22.60 -12.78
C THR A 226 18.18 -21.08 -12.66
N ASP A 227 19.34 -20.46 -12.88
CA ASP A 227 19.49 -19.01 -12.82
C ASP A 227 18.62 -18.30 -13.86
N GLN A 228 18.53 -18.84 -15.08
CA GLN A 228 17.67 -18.31 -16.13
C GLN A 228 16.18 -18.37 -15.74
N LEU A 229 15.76 -19.43 -15.06
CA LEU A 229 14.40 -19.56 -14.54
C LEU A 229 14.15 -18.56 -13.41
N LEU A 230 15.09 -18.43 -12.48
CA LEU A 230 15.00 -17.47 -11.37
C LEU A 230 14.92 -16.01 -11.88
N THR A 231 15.72 -15.65 -12.89
CA THR A 231 15.63 -14.34 -13.54
C THR A 231 14.25 -14.10 -14.16
N ALA A 232 13.68 -15.10 -14.84
CA ALA A 232 12.36 -14.97 -15.43
C ALA A 232 11.24 -14.84 -14.38
N ILE A 233 11.33 -15.59 -13.28
CA ILE A 233 10.39 -15.51 -12.16
C ILE A 233 10.45 -14.13 -11.52
N LYS A 234 11.66 -13.65 -11.17
CA LYS A 234 11.86 -12.30 -10.62
C LYS A 234 11.34 -11.20 -11.55
N TRP A 235 11.55 -11.34 -12.87
CA TRP A 235 11.00 -10.40 -13.85
C TRP A 235 9.46 -10.39 -13.83
N ASN A 236 8.83 -11.57 -13.71
CA ASN A 236 7.36 -11.65 -13.68
C ASN A 236 6.77 -11.12 -12.37
N ASP A 237 7.43 -11.35 -11.24
CA ASP A 237 7.05 -10.77 -9.95
C ASP A 237 7.15 -9.24 -10.00
N ASN A 238 8.28 -8.71 -10.46
CA ASN A 238 8.51 -7.26 -10.58
C ASN A 238 7.58 -6.57 -11.58
N ARG A 239 7.27 -7.17 -12.73
CA ARG A 239 6.42 -6.50 -13.73
C ARG A 239 4.94 -6.40 -13.31
N ILE A 240 4.48 -7.24 -12.39
CA ILE A 240 3.07 -7.27 -11.95
C ILE A 240 2.92 -6.55 -10.61
N ASN A 241 3.83 -6.81 -9.68
CA ASN A 241 3.72 -6.39 -8.28
C ASN A 241 4.93 -5.58 -7.80
N GLY A 242 5.86 -5.19 -8.69
CA GLY A 242 6.97 -4.32 -8.31
C GLY A 242 6.45 -2.96 -7.84
N LEU A 243 7.07 -2.42 -6.78
CA LEU A 243 6.69 -1.14 -6.19
C LEU A 243 6.75 0.00 -7.20
N GLN A 244 7.68 -0.06 -8.16
CA GLN A 244 7.77 0.93 -9.23
C GLN A 244 6.45 1.04 -10.02
N ASN A 245 5.77 -0.07 -10.31
CA ASN A 245 4.48 -0.02 -11.04
C ASN A 245 3.39 0.66 -10.22
N LEU A 246 3.39 0.44 -8.89
CA LEU A 246 2.41 1.04 -8.00
C LEU A 246 2.64 2.54 -7.86
N PHE A 247 3.89 2.97 -7.64
CA PHE A 247 4.21 4.38 -7.35
C PHE A 247 4.42 5.24 -8.60
N GLN A 248 5.08 4.72 -9.64
CA GLN A 248 5.40 5.45 -10.86
C GLN A 248 4.39 5.17 -11.99
N GLY A 249 3.51 4.18 -11.83
CA GLY A 249 2.52 3.80 -12.83
C GLY A 249 1.16 4.48 -12.67
N LYS A 250 0.22 4.16 -13.56
CA LYS A 250 -1.12 4.76 -13.62
C LYS A 250 -1.99 4.52 -12.37
N LEU A 251 -1.66 3.52 -11.55
CA LEU A 251 -2.39 3.19 -10.33
C LEU A 251 -2.09 4.14 -9.17
N ASN A 252 -1.05 4.97 -9.25
CA ASN A 252 -0.88 6.09 -8.32
C ASN A 252 -1.75 7.28 -8.77
N LEU A 253 -3.06 7.13 -8.56
CA LEU A 253 -4.12 7.89 -9.22
C LEU A 253 -3.90 9.41 -9.18
N LEU A 254 -3.54 9.97 -8.02
CA LEU A 254 -3.35 11.42 -7.87
C LEU A 254 -1.93 11.86 -8.21
N ARG A 255 -0.91 11.14 -7.71
CA ARG A 255 0.50 11.55 -7.91
C ARG A 255 0.86 11.63 -9.39
N ASN A 256 0.28 10.76 -10.21
CA ASN A 256 0.55 10.66 -11.64
C ASN A 256 -0.58 11.25 -12.51
N ALA A 257 -1.47 12.06 -11.93
CA ALA A 257 -2.58 12.70 -12.63
C ALA A 257 -2.12 13.67 -13.74
N ASN A 258 -0.94 14.27 -13.61
CA ASN A 258 -0.34 15.15 -14.62
C ASN A 258 0.34 14.40 -15.79
N ASN A 259 0.41 13.07 -15.73
CA ASN A 259 0.99 12.27 -16.82
C ASN A 259 -0.01 12.13 -17.98
N ALA A 260 0.52 12.08 -19.20
CA ALA A 260 -0.29 11.74 -20.37
C ALA A 260 -0.97 10.38 -20.19
N LYS A 261 -2.28 10.29 -20.45
CA LYS A 261 -3.11 9.08 -20.28
C LYS A 261 -3.23 8.58 -18.84
N ALA A 262 -3.12 9.47 -17.85
CA ALA A 262 -3.48 9.16 -16.47
C ALA A 262 -4.93 8.67 -16.36
N ILE A 263 -5.24 7.95 -15.28
CA ILE A 263 -6.62 7.54 -14.99
C ILE A 263 -7.41 8.75 -14.49
N PHE A 264 -6.84 9.54 -13.59
CA PHE A 264 -7.43 10.77 -13.05
C PHE A 264 -6.79 12.02 -13.67
N GLY A 265 -6.59 12.02 -14.99
CA GLY A 265 -6.07 13.17 -15.73
C GLY A 265 -7.15 14.22 -16.03
N ASP A 266 -6.80 15.21 -16.87
CA ASP A 266 -7.74 16.25 -17.31
C ASP A 266 -8.98 15.70 -18.05
N ASP A 267 -8.85 14.51 -18.66
CA ASP A 267 -9.90 13.79 -19.38
C ASP A 267 -10.72 12.83 -18.49
N ILE A 268 -10.68 13.00 -17.16
CA ILE A 268 -11.32 12.08 -16.20
C ILE A 268 -12.81 11.85 -16.49
N LEU A 269 -13.55 12.85 -16.98
CA LEU A 269 -14.98 12.72 -17.29
C LEU A 269 -15.29 11.88 -18.54
N GLU A 270 -14.30 11.53 -19.36
CA GLU A 270 -14.48 10.58 -20.46
C GLU A 270 -14.53 9.13 -19.92
N LYS A 271 -13.71 8.86 -18.91
CA LYS A 271 -13.45 7.52 -18.35
C LYS A 271 -14.15 7.26 -17.01
N HIS A 272 -14.76 8.27 -16.40
CA HIS A 272 -15.46 8.19 -15.12
C HIS A 272 -16.65 9.15 -15.10
N GLN A 273 -17.67 8.80 -14.32
CA GLN A 273 -18.72 9.72 -13.90
C GLN A 273 -18.81 9.71 -12.38
N PHE A 274 -19.30 10.79 -11.80
CA PHE A 274 -19.29 10.99 -10.36
C PHE A 274 -20.62 11.54 -9.85
N GLU A 275 -21.15 10.87 -8.83
CA GLU A 275 -22.36 11.27 -8.11
C GLU A 275 -22.01 11.69 -6.69
N LEU A 276 -22.52 12.84 -6.24
CA LEU A 276 -22.41 13.24 -4.84
C LEU A 276 -23.42 12.42 -4.03
N ASP A 277 -22.92 11.62 -3.10
CA ASP A 277 -23.74 10.76 -2.23
C ASP A 277 -24.16 11.51 -0.97
N THR A 278 -23.19 11.97 -0.19
CA THR A 278 -23.45 12.69 1.06
C THR A 278 -22.25 13.54 1.49
N ILE A 279 -22.41 14.28 2.59
CA ILE A 279 -21.32 14.97 3.28
C ILE A 279 -21.09 14.28 4.62
N LEU A 280 -19.82 13.95 4.90
CA LEU A 280 -19.38 13.34 6.15
C LEU A 280 -18.45 14.28 6.90
N VAL A 281 -18.07 13.87 8.11
CA VAL A 281 -17.06 14.55 8.94
C VAL A 281 -15.85 13.64 9.11
N ASP A 282 -14.65 14.20 9.08
CA ASP A 282 -13.40 13.57 9.48
C ASP A 282 -12.61 14.59 10.30
N ASN A 283 -12.37 14.31 11.58
CA ASN A 283 -11.64 15.24 12.45
C ASN A 283 -12.23 16.66 12.45
N GLU A 284 -13.56 16.75 12.66
CA GLU A 284 -14.36 17.99 12.65
C GLU A 284 -14.40 18.73 11.29
N ARG A 285 -13.80 18.16 10.25
CA ARG A 285 -13.74 18.74 8.91
C ARG A 285 -14.73 18.06 7.99
N LYS A 286 -15.57 18.85 7.32
CA LYS A 286 -16.52 18.35 6.33
C LYS A 286 -15.80 17.77 5.12
N LEU A 287 -16.33 16.68 4.58
CA LEU A 287 -15.86 16.05 3.34
C LEU A 287 -17.02 15.57 2.49
N TYR A 288 -16.90 15.73 1.18
CA TYR A 288 -17.78 15.10 0.20
C TYR A 288 -17.46 13.62 0.10
N LYS A 289 -18.49 12.77 0.17
CA LYS A 289 -18.43 11.38 -0.25
C LYS A 289 -19.04 11.28 -1.64
N ILE A 290 -18.23 10.89 -2.62
CA ILE A 290 -18.57 10.91 -4.03
C ILE A 290 -18.45 9.49 -4.57
N LYS A 291 -19.52 8.98 -5.18
CA LYS A 291 -19.55 7.67 -5.81
C LYS A 291 -18.94 7.73 -7.20
N ILE A 292 -18.15 6.73 -7.55
CA ILE A 292 -17.65 6.52 -8.92
C ILE A 292 -18.70 5.68 -9.65
N GLU A 293 -19.28 6.26 -10.68
CA GLU A 293 -20.31 5.67 -11.53
C GLU A 293 -19.73 5.17 -12.85
N ASP A 294 -20.54 4.36 -13.55
CA ASP A 294 -20.19 3.83 -14.87
C ASP A 294 -19.88 4.95 -15.86
N SER A 295 -18.80 4.75 -16.59
CA SER A 295 -18.26 5.68 -17.57
C SER A 295 -18.81 5.46 -18.98
N LYS A 296 -18.63 6.48 -19.84
CA LYS A 296 -18.94 6.35 -21.27
C LYS A 296 -17.94 5.43 -21.98
N ASP A 297 -16.66 5.60 -21.68
CA ASP A 297 -15.58 4.79 -22.22
C ASP A 297 -14.97 3.85 -21.18
N PHE A 298 -14.45 2.70 -21.64
CA PHE A 298 -13.75 1.76 -20.76
C PHE A 298 -12.41 2.34 -20.27
N VAL A 299 -12.03 1.97 -19.05
CA VAL A 299 -10.71 2.29 -18.51
C VAL A 299 -9.68 1.31 -19.07
N GLY A 300 -8.66 1.87 -19.75
CA GLY A 300 -7.48 1.16 -20.22
C GLY A 300 -6.24 1.54 -19.42
N LEU A 301 -5.55 0.53 -18.88
CA LEU A 301 -4.32 0.76 -18.11
C LEU A 301 -3.07 0.86 -18.99
N ASP A 302 -3.13 0.38 -20.24
CA ASP A 302 -2.03 0.40 -21.24
C ASP A 302 -0.68 -0.08 -20.70
N THR A 303 -0.68 -1.03 -19.76
CA THR A 303 0.56 -1.42 -19.10
C THR A 303 1.44 -2.22 -20.07
N LYS A 304 2.67 -1.75 -20.31
CA LYS A 304 3.58 -2.35 -21.30
C LYS A 304 3.80 -3.84 -21.00
N GLY A 305 3.39 -4.71 -21.92
CA GLY A 305 3.53 -6.17 -21.77
C GLY A 305 2.42 -6.84 -20.96
N ILE A 306 1.33 -6.13 -20.66
CA ILE A 306 0.13 -6.67 -20.00
C ILE A 306 -1.09 -6.25 -20.83
N PHE A 307 -1.95 -7.19 -21.16
CA PHE A 307 -3.25 -6.85 -21.75
C PHE A 307 -4.23 -6.55 -20.62
N ASN A 308 -4.67 -5.29 -20.52
CA ASN A 308 -5.56 -4.80 -19.48
C ASN A 308 -6.47 -3.67 -19.98
N GLU A 309 -7.29 -3.99 -20.99
CA GLU A 309 -8.35 -3.12 -21.52
C GLU A 309 -9.75 -3.65 -21.15
N GLY A 310 -10.75 -2.77 -21.16
CA GLY A 310 -12.17 -3.16 -21.04
C GLY A 310 -12.68 -3.30 -19.61
N TYR A 311 -12.34 -2.34 -18.73
CA TYR A 311 -12.81 -2.29 -17.34
C TYR A 311 -13.72 -1.09 -17.10
N HIS A 312 -14.65 -1.23 -16.16
CA HIS A 312 -15.32 -0.10 -15.52
C HIS A 312 -14.72 0.14 -14.15
N ALA A 313 -14.72 1.40 -13.75
CA ALA A 313 -14.31 1.82 -12.43
C ALA A 313 -15.51 1.87 -11.50
N GLN A 314 -15.33 1.45 -10.26
CA GLN A 314 -16.30 1.66 -9.19
C GLN A 314 -15.57 2.01 -7.90
N GLY A 315 -16.29 2.59 -6.95
CA GLY A 315 -15.76 2.93 -5.63
C GLY A 315 -16.17 4.33 -5.18
N TRP A 316 -15.33 4.95 -4.36
CA TRP A 316 -15.66 6.15 -3.62
C TRP A 316 -14.48 7.12 -3.53
N LEU A 317 -14.76 8.41 -3.67
CA LEU A 317 -13.82 9.50 -3.43
C LEU A 317 -14.28 10.29 -2.20
N TYR A 318 -13.34 10.59 -1.32
CA TYR A 318 -13.56 11.38 -0.11
C TYR A 318 -12.73 12.65 -0.23
N ILE A 319 -13.39 13.78 -0.41
CA ILE A 319 -12.77 15.06 -0.77
C ILE A 319 -13.14 16.12 0.25
N TYR A 320 -12.15 16.79 0.85
CA TYR A 320 -12.40 17.83 1.84
C TYR A 320 -13.22 18.99 1.26
N TYR A 321 -14.20 19.43 2.03
CA TYR A 321 -15.22 20.40 1.61
C TYR A 321 -14.65 21.81 1.39
N ASP A 322 -13.59 22.17 2.11
CA ASP A 322 -13.03 23.52 2.15
C ASP A 322 -11.95 23.77 1.09
N ASN A 323 -11.05 22.81 0.85
CA ASN A 323 -9.90 22.98 -0.05
C ASN A 323 -9.87 22.00 -1.25
N TYR A 324 -10.88 21.13 -1.37
CA TYR A 324 -10.97 20.09 -2.41
C TYR A 324 -9.79 19.12 -2.42
N ALA A 325 -9.10 18.93 -1.29
CA ALA A 325 -8.04 17.94 -1.16
C ALA A 325 -8.64 16.54 -1.00
N PHE A 326 -8.05 15.55 -1.69
CA PHE A 326 -8.45 14.16 -1.55
C PHE A 326 -7.94 13.61 -0.21
N LYS A 327 -8.86 13.08 0.60
CA LYS A 327 -8.57 12.39 1.87
C LYS A 327 -8.45 10.89 1.68
N LYS A 328 -9.35 10.28 0.89
CA LYS A 328 -9.38 8.84 0.64
C LYS A 328 -9.92 8.55 -0.75
N ILE A 329 -9.39 7.51 -1.37
CA ILE A 329 -9.85 6.97 -2.64
C ILE A 329 -10.03 5.47 -2.45
N GLU A 330 -11.21 4.97 -2.78
CA GLU A 330 -11.53 3.56 -2.95
C GLU A 330 -11.82 3.36 -4.43
N TYR A 331 -11.04 2.50 -5.08
CA TYR A 331 -11.06 2.37 -6.54
C TYR A 331 -10.89 0.92 -6.96
N GLU A 332 -11.88 0.39 -7.66
CA GLU A 332 -11.84 -0.95 -8.23
C GLU A 332 -11.98 -0.91 -9.74
N LEU A 333 -11.24 -1.77 -10.44
CA LEU A 333 -11.39 -2.01 -11.87
C LEU A 333 -12.00 -3.38 -12.10
N VAL A 334 -13.24 -3.38 -12.58
CA VAL A 334 -14.04 -4.58 -12.80
C VAL A 334 -14.25 -4.82 -14.29
N ALA A 335 -14.15 -6.08 -14.71
CA ALA A 335 -14.31 -6.46 -16.10
C ALA A 335 -15.69 -6.04 -16.64
N ALA A 336 -15.69 -5.26 -17.73
CA ALA A 336 -16.90 -4.63 -18.25
C ALA A 336 -17.57 -5.45 -19.36
N SER A 337 -16.86 -5.62 -20.48
CA SER A 337 -17.40 -6.29 -21.67
C SER A 337 -17.62 -7.79 -21.42
N PRO A 338 -18.61 -8.44 -22.08
CA PRO A 338 -18.81 -9.88 -21.94
C PRO A 338 -17.55 -10.70 -22.20
N ALA A 339 -16.79 -10.35 -23.26
CA ALA A 339 -15.53 -11.00 -23.59
C ALA A 339 -14.47 -10.85 -22.49
N GLN A 340 -14.40 -9.67 -21.86
CA GLN A 340 -13.48 -9.44 -20.76
C GLN A 340 -13.92 -10.12 -19.47
N LYS A 341 -15.23 -10.14 -19.17
CA LYS A 341 -15.80 -10.89 -18.03
C LYS A 341 -15.48 -12.38 -18.14
N ASP A 342 -15.70 -12.98 -19.31
CA ASP A 342 -15.37 -14.38 -19.59
C ASP A 342 -13.87 -14.65 -19.46
N ARG A 343 -13.05 -13.74 -19.99
CA ARG A 343 -11.60 -13.84 -19.91
C ARG A 343 -11.10 -13.76 -18.48
N SER A 344 -11.55 -12.77 -17.70
CA SER A 344 -11.17 -12.58 -16.30
C SER A 344 -11.60 -13.78 -15.47
N LYS A 345 -12.84 -14.25 -15.61
CA LYS A 345 -13.31 -15.46 -14.92
C LYS A 345 -12.50 -16.70 -15.31
N ARG A 346 -12.14 -16.86 -16.58
CA ARG A 346 -11.33 -18.00 -17.04
C ARG A 346 -9.89 -17.96 -16.55
N LEU A 347 -9.26 -16.79 -16.48
CA LEU A 347 -7.83 -16.65 -16.13
C LEU A 347 -7.61 -16.53 -14.63
N PHE A 348 -8.48 -15.81 -13.94
CA PHE A 348 -8.28 -15.38 -12.56
C PHE A 348 -9.42 -15.79 -11.62
N ASP A 349 -10.51 -16.36 -12.14
CA ASP A 349 -11.72 -16.70 -11.40
C ASP A 349 -12.40 -15.53 -10.67
N THR A 350 -12.00 -14.30 -10.98
CA THR A 350 -12.60 -13.05 -10.52
C THR A 350 -12.91 -12.15 -11.72
N GLN A 351 -13.80 -11.18 -11.52
CA GLN A 351 -14.02 -10.08 -12.46
C GLN A 351 -13.30 -8.80 -12.02
N THR A 352 -12.90 -8.71 -10.75
CA THR A 352 -12.12 -7.58 -10.21
C THR A 352 -10.65 -7.80 -10.54
N ASN A 353 -10.06 -6.84 -11.26
CA ASN A 353 -8.67 -6.91 -11.69
C ASN A 353 -7.75 -6.07 -10.81
N HIS A 354 -8.23 -4.93 -10.32
CA HIS A 354 -7.50 -4.13 -9.35
C HIS A 354 -8.49 -3.65 -8.29
N LYS A 355 -8.08 -3.73 -7.04
CA LYS A 355 -8.75 -3.07 -5.91
C LYS A 355 -7.71 -2.25 -5.18
N LEU A 356 -7.98 -0.96 -5.05
CA LEU A 356 -7.04 0.03 -4.55
C LEU A 356 -7.73 0.90 -3.52
N VAL A 357 -7.13 1.04 -2.34
CA VAL A 357 -7.52 2.05 -1.35
C VAL A 357 -6.30 2.90 -1.06
N ILE A 358 -6.39 4.22 -1.27
CA ILE A 358 -5.33 5.16 -0.89
C ILE A 358 -5.92 6.16 0.08
N THR A 359 -5.32 6.29 1.26
CA THR A 359 -5.62 7.38 2.20
C THR A 359 -4.49 8.39 2.18
N TYR A 360 -4.83 9.64 2.48
CA TYR A 360 -3.90 10.75 2.54
C TYR A 360 -3.95 11.40 3.92
N ARG A 361 -2.80 11.86 4.38
CA ARG A 361 -2.65 12.66 5.60
C ARG A 361 -2.20 14.07 5.23
N GLU A 362 -2.74 15.05 5.94
CA GLU A 362 -2.29 16.42 5.81
C GLU A 362 -1.07 16.65 6.71
N TYR A 363 -0.02 17.27 6.15
CA TYR A 363 1.14 17.70 6.90
C TYR A 363 1.69 18.98 6.27
N LYS A 364 1.81 20.06 7.04
CA LYS A 364 2.20 21.39 6.55
C LYS A 364 1.42 21.80 5.29
N ASP A 365 0.08 21.75 5.37
CA ASP A 365 -0.86 22.15 4.33
C ASP A 365 -0.80 21.35 3.00
N LYS A 366 -0.08 20.22 2.99
CA LYS A 366 0.03 19.31 1.84
C LYS A 366 -0.47 17.92 2.19
N MET A 367 -1.04 17.22 1.20
CA MET A 367 -1.55 15.87 1.32
C MET A 367 -0.50 14.85 0.89
N TYR A 368 -0.11 13.97 1.79
CA TYR A 368 0.84 12.89 1.53
C TYR A 368 0.12 11.53 1.62
N PRO A 369 0.50 10.54 0.80
CA PRO A 369 0.02 9.17 0.99
C PRO A 369 0.27 8.71 2.43
N ASN A 370 -0.76 8.13 3.05
CA ASN A 370 -0.73 7.64 4.42
C ASN A 370 -0.81 6.11 4.46
N TYR A 371 -1.79 5.55 3.77
CA TYR A 371 -1.96 4.10 3.64
C TYR A 371 -2.36 3.75 2.20
N ILE A 372 -1.81 2.65 1.68
CA ILE A 372 -2.15 2.10 0.37
C ILE A 372 -2.47 0.61 0.54
N TYR A 373 -3.67 0.21 0.20
CA TYR A 373 -4.06 -1.19 -0.01
C TYR A 373 -4.17 -1.42 -1.51
N TYR A 374 -3.50 -2.43 -2.04
CA TYR A 374 -3.58 -2.82 -3.44
C TYR A 374 -3.71 -4.32 -3.59
N GLU A 375 -4.79 -4.76 -4.23
CA GLU A 375 -5.06 -6.16 -4.54
C GLU A 375 -5.20 -6.36 -6.05
N THR A 376 -4.56 -7.40 -6.57
CA THR A 376 -4.65 -7.80 -7.99
C THR A 376 -4.52 -9.32 -8.13
N PRO A 377 -5.30 -9.96 -9.02
CA PRO A 377 -5.07 -11.35 -9.37
C PRO A 377 -3.87 -11.48 -10.31
N LYS A 378 -3.23 -12.63 -10.26
CA LYS A 378 -2.02 -12.96 -11.01
C LYS A 378 -2.07 -14.39 -11.50
N LEU A 379 -1.87 -14.58 -12.80
CA LEU A 379 -1.79 -15.92 -13.40
C LEU A 379 -0.39 -16.48 -13.19
N VAL A 380 -0.27 -17.61 -12.51
CA VAL A 380 1.01 -18.28 -12.23
C VAL A 380 1.20 -19.58 -13.02
N ASN A 381 0.10 -20.16 -13.52
CA ASN A 381 0.13 -21.34 -14.38
C ASN A 381 -0.94 -21.22 -15.49
N VAL A 382 -0.61 -21.64 -16.72
CA VAL A 382 -1.56 -21.60 -17.86
C VAL A 382 -2.72 -22.58 -17.73
N GLY A 383 -2.56 -23.58 -16.87
CA GLY A 383 -3.47 -24.69 -16.70
C GLY A 383 -3.60 -25.60 -17.91
N MET A 384 -4.43 -26.64 -17.81
CA MET A 384 -4.55 -27.66 -18.84
C MET A 384 -5.47 -27.26 -19.98
N LYS A 385 -5.08 -27.61 -21.21
CA LYS A 385 -5.99 -27.58 -22.36
C LYS A 385 -6.72 -28.92 -22.43
N PRO A 386 -8.06 -28.95 -22.28
CA PRO A 386 -8.84 -30.20 -22.29
C PRO A 386 -8.66 -31.04 -23.57
N SER A 387 -8.27 -30.41 -24.68
CA SER A 387 -8.12 -31.04 -25.98
C SER A 387 -6.81 -31.83 -26.18
N LEU A 388 -5.90 -31.84 -25.21
CA LEU A 388 -4.62 -32.54 -25.30
C LEU A 388 -4.63 -33.78 -24.41
N LYS A 389 -4.34 -34.96 -24.97
CA LYS A 389 -4.08 -36.17 -24.19
C LYS A 389 -2.78 -35.99 -23.43
N ILE A 390 -2.88 -35.86 -22.12
CA ILE A 390 -1.77 -35.74 -21.17
C ILE A 390 -1.63 -37.04 -20.38
N SER A 391 -0.46 -37.26 -19.79
CA SER A 391 -0.26 -38.40 -18.91
C SER A 391 -1.02 -38.22 -17.59
N LYS A 392 -1.40 -39.33 -16.93
CA LYS A 392 -2.02 -39.29 -15.59
C LYS A 392 -1.16 -38.57 -14.54
N VAL A 393 0.17 -38.56 -14.73
CA VAL A 393 1.12 -37.85 -13.87
C VAL A 393 1.06 -36.35 -14.09
N GLU A 394 0.91 -35.89 -15.34
CA GLU A 394 0.66 -34.48 -15.64
C GLU A 394 -0.71 -34.06 -15.12
N GLU A 395 -1.75 -34.88 -15.31
CA GLU A 395 -3.11 -34.62 -14.82
C GLU A 395 -3.15 -34.46 -13.29
N ALA A 396 -2.43 -35.33 -12.56
CA ALA A 396 -2.31 -35.24 -11.11
C ALA A 396 -1.50 -34.03 -10.60
N ARG A 397 -0.66 -33.41 -11.45
CA ARG A 397 0.09 -32.18 -11.11
C ARG A 397 -0.74 -30.91 -11.31
N TYR A 398 -1.88 -30.99 -11.99
CA TYR A 398 -2.70 -29.82 -12.22
C TYR A 398 -3.71 -29.64 -11.10
N ASN A 399 -3.46 -28.66 -10.25
CA ASN A 399 -4.48 -28.11 -9.37
C ASN A 399 -5.01 -26.79 -9.95
N LYS A 400 -6.31 -26.75 -10.25
CA LYS A 400 -7.00 -25.54 -10.73
C LYS A 400 -6.89 -24.39 -9.71
N GLU A 401 -6.78 -24.73 -8.43
CA GLU A 401 -6.66 -23.76 -7.33
C GLU A 401 -5.26 -23.14 -7.26
N GLU A 402 -4.24 -23.78 -7.85
CA GLU A 402 -2.86 -23.24 -7.94
C GLU A 402 -2.61 -22.45 -9.22
N ARG A 403 -3.67 -22.20 -10.01
CA ARG A 403 -3.52 -21.60 -11.33
C ARG A 403 -3.26 -20.09 -11.27
N TYR A 404 -3.85 -19.42 -10.31
CA TYR A 404 -3.79 -17.98 -10.11
C TYR A 404 -3.72 -17.67 -8.62
N TYR A 405 -3.02 -16.59 -8.29
CA TYR A 405 -2.92 -16.06 -6.94
C TYR A 405 -3.49 -14.65 -6.86
N TYR A 406 -3.99 -14.30 -5.69
CA TYR A 406 -4.29 -12.93 -5.31
C TYR A 406 -3.06 -12.38 -4.62
N THR A 407 -2.54 -11.29 -5.15
CA THR A 407 -1.50 -10.52 -4.50
C THR A 407 -2.14 -9.34 -3.80
N VAL A 408 -1.81 -9.16 -2.52
CA VAL A 408 -2.20 -8.00 -1.71
C VAL A 408 -0.92 -7.28 -1.28
N GLN A 409 -0.90 -5.97 -1.43
CA GLN A 409 0.14 -5.07 -0.93
C GLN A 409 -0.49 -4.03 -0.02
N GLU A 410 0.00 -3.94 1.20
CA GLU A 410 -0.40 -2.95 2.18
C GLU A 410 0.81 -2.11 2.57
N ILE A 411 0.72 -0.80 2.37
CA ILE A 411 1.80 0.15 2.66
C ILE A 411 1.28 1.16 3.67
N LEU A 412 1.95 1.28 4.81
CA LEU A 412 1.69 2.29 5.83
C LEU A 412 2.88 3.24 5.92
N PHE A 413 2.67 4.53 5.70
CA PHE A 413 3.70 5.55 5.84
C PHE A 413 3.72 6.11 7.27
N SER A 414 4.84 5.95 7.96
CA SER A 414 5.01 6.30 9.37
C SER A 414 5.76 7.63 9.57
N GLU A 415 6.43 8.16 8.55
CA GLU A 415 7.26 9.37 8.67
C GLU A 415 7.22 10.22 7.39
N ILE A 416 7.32 11.55 7.54
CA ILE A 416 7.54 12.48 6.42
C ILE A 416 8.74 13.36 6.79
N ILE A 417 9.76 13.34 5.94
CA ILE A 417 10.97 14.13 6.11
C ILE A 417 10.99 15.20 5.02
N LEU A 418 11.06 16.47 5.46
CA LEU A 418 11.13 17.65 4.59
C LEU A 418 12.46 18.40 4.73
N ASP A 419 13.33 17.95 5.63
CA ASP A 419 14.64 18.57 5.85
C ASP A 419 15.56 18.29 4.64
N LYS A 420 16.16 19.35 4.10
CA LYS A 420 16.94 19.26 2.86
C LYS A 420 18.26 18.53 3.04
N GLU A 421 18.89 18.64 4.21
CA GLU A 421 20.16 17.96 4.49
C GLU A 421 19.92 16.46 4.67
N GLU A 422 18.87 16.08 5.41
CA GLU A 422 18.46 14.69 5.55
C GLU A 422 18.10 14.08 4.19
N ILE A 423 17.34 14.79 3.36
CA ILE A 423 17.01 14.34 1.99
C ILE A 423 18.27 14.15 1.16
N ALA A 424 19.20 15.12 1.19
CA ALA A 424 20.45 15.03 0.44
C ALA A 424 21.31 13.84 0.89
N ASN A 425 21.37 13.58 2.19
CA ASN A 425 22.10 12.45 2.76
C ASN A 425 21.46 11.11 2.37
N GLU A 426 20.14 11.00 2.40
CA GLU A 426 19.43 9.78 2.01
C GLU A 426 19.64 9.45 0.52
N LEU A 427 19.65 10.48 -0.33
CA LEU A 427 19.88 10.32 -1.77
C LEU A 427 21.29 9.83 -2.13
N GLN A 428 22.26 9.85 -1.22
CA GLN A 428 23.61 9.29 -1.44
C GLN A 428 23.64 7.75 -1.36
N LYS A 429 22.61 7.12 -0.81
CA LYS A 429 22.52 5.66 -0.71
C LYS A 429 22.24 5.02 -2.06
N ASP A 430 22.48 3.71 -2.15
CA ASP A 430 21.99 2.90 -3.26
C ASP A 430 20.49 2.67 -3.12
N TRP A 431 19.75 2.89 -4.21
CA TRP A 431 18.29 2.76 -4.26
C TRP A 431 17.90 1.50 -5.02
N ASP A 432 17.25 0.56 -4.33
CA ASP A 432 16.71 -0.66 -4.92
C ASP A 432 15.31 -0.94 -4.38
N ALA A 433 14.33 -1.01 -5.28
CA ALA A 433 12.93 -1.24 -4.92
C ALA A 433 12.52 -2.73 -4.98
N ASP A 434 13.46 -3.66 -5.23
CA ASP A 434 13.17 -5.09 -5.32
C ASP A 434 12.86 -5.68 -3.94
N ILE A 435 11.57 -5.85 -3.65
CA ILE A 435 11.06 -6.51 -2.44
C ILE A 435 11.29 -8.03 -2.46
N PHE A 436 11.61 -8.62 -3.62
CA PHE A 436 11.79 -10.06 -3.79
C PHE A 436 13.26 -10.49 -3.59
N ALA A 437 14.20 -9.54 -3.69
CA ALA A 437 15.60 -9.77 -3.46
C ALA A 437 15.88 -10.27 -2.02
N PRO A 438 16.77 -11.26 -1.83
CA PRO A 438 17.20 -11.64 -0.48
C PRO A 438 18.07 -10.55 0.14
N LYS A 439 17.80 -10.19 1.40
CA LYS A 439 18.68 -9.34 2.23
C LYS A 439 18.93 -10.03 3.58
N PRO A 440 20.05 -9.74 4.27
CA PRO A 440 20.30 -10.25 5.62
C PRO A 440 19.21 -9.81 6.60
N TYR A 441 18.77 -10.72 7.47
CA TYR A 441 17.74 -10.41 8.46
C TYR A 441 18.33 -9.62 9.63
N ASN A 442 17.75 -8.46 9.94
CA ASN A 442 18.13 -7.62 11.08
C ASN A 442 17.06 -7.68 12.18
N LYS A 443 17.24 -8.58 13.15
CA LYS A 443 16.28 -8.79 14.23
C LYS A 443 16.03 -7.54 15.08
N ASP A 444 17.07 -6.77 15.36
CA ASP A 444 16.96 -5.63 16.28
C ASP A 444 16.25 -4.44 15.63
N PHE A 445 16.40 -4.27 14.31
CA PHE A 445 15.60 -3.32 13.53
C PHE A 445 14.10 -3.64 13.65
N TRP A 446 13.72 -4.89 13.40
CA TRP A 446 12.31 -5.30 13.38
C TRP A 446 11.62 -5.26 14.74
N LYS A 447 12.37 -5.20 15.85
CA LYS A 447 11.81 -5.03 17.20
C LYS A 447 11.32 -3.61 17.47
N SER A 448 11.91 -2.60 16.84
CA SER A 448 11.62 -1.18 17.09
C SER A 448 10.94 -0.48 15.92
N TYR A 449 10.77 -1.18 14.80
CA TYR A 449 10.11 -0.62 13.62
C TYR A 449 8.59 -0.74 13.72
N ASN A 450 7.89 0.35 13.41
CA ASN A 450 6.43 0.35 13.35
C ASN A 450 5.95 -0.52 12.18
N VAL A 451 5.26 -1.61 12.51
CA VAL A 451 4.65 -2.53 11.54
C VAL A 451 3.13 -2.39 11.57
N LEU A 452 2.47 -2.78 10.48
CA LEU A 452 1.02 -2.95 10.49
C LEU A 452 0.64 -4.07 11.47
N LEU A 453 -0.33 -3.80 12.33
CA LEU A 453 -0.87 -4.82 13.21
C LEU A 453 -1.49 -5.94 12.37
N GLU A 454 -1.17 -7.18 12.73
CA GLU A 454 -1.72 -8.37 12.10
C GLU A 454 -3.22 -8.48 12.43
N SER A 455 -4.03 -8.85 11.45
CA SER A 455 -5.38 -9.36 11.70
C SER A 455 -5.33 -10.82 12.15
N GLU A 456 -6.43 -11.37 12.64
CA GLU A 456 -6.52 -12.81 12.93
C GLU A 456 -6.13 -13.69 11.72
N GLU A 457 -6.50 -13.26 10.51
CA GLU A 457 -6.13 -13.94 9.27
C GLU A 457 -4.61 -13.87 9.01
N ASP A 458 -3.97 -12.73 9.29
CA ASP A 458 -2.52 -12.54 9.14
C ASP A 458 -1.74 -13.35 10.18
N GLU A 459 -2.22 -13.45 11.42
CA GLU A 459 -1.61 -14.29 12.46
C GLU A 459 -1.69 -15.77 12.08
N GLN A 460 -2.86 -16.23 11.62
CA GLN A 460 -3.05 -17.60 11.15
C GLN A 460 -2.12 -17.89 9.97
N LEU A 461 -2.02 -16.95 9.02
CA LEU A 461 -1.07 -16.99 7.92
C LEU A 461 0.37 -17.22 8.42
N ILE A 462 0.85 -16.39 9.35
CA ILE A 462 2.20 -16.46 9.89
C ILE A 462 2.44 -17.81 10.59
N LEU A 463 1.46 -18.27 11.37
CA LEU A 463 1.52 -19.58 12.04
C LEU A 463 1.60 -20.74 11.04
N ASP A 464 0.77 -20.73 10.00
CA ASP A 464 0.74 -21.78 9.00
C ASP A 464 2.02 -21.84 8.17
N LEU A 465 2.57 -20.68 7.81
CA LEU A 465 3.87 -20.59 7.14
C LEU A 465 5.00 -21.08 8.05
N SER A 466 4.97 -20.71 9.34
CA SER A 466 5.97 -21.16 10.34
C SER A 466 6.01 -22.67 10.52
N LYS A 467 4.84 -23.33 10.53
CA LYS A 467 4.74 -24.80 10.68
C LYS A 467 5.28 -25.53 9.46
N ARG A 468 5.05 -24.99 8.26
CA ARG A 468 5.42 -25.64 6.99
C ARG A 468 6.91 -25.51 6.70
N ALA A 469 7.52 -24.41 7.10
CA ALA A 469 8.95 -24.18 6.95
C ALA A 469 9.40 -23.05 7.90
N SER A 470 10.61 -23.12 8.47
CA SER A 470 11.09 -22.12 9.44
C SER A 470 11.02 -20.69 8.88
N LEU A 471 10.10 -19.83 9.35
CA LEU A 471 10.00 -18.44 8.88
C LEU A 471 11.35 -17.69 8.91
N TYR A 472 12.24 -18.15 9.79
CA TYR A 472 13.58 -17.65 9.97
C TYR A 472 14.55 -18.73 9.47
N LYS A 473 15.36 -18.41 8.46
CA LYS A 473 16.66 -19.07 8.33
C LYS A 473 17.58 -18.38 9.33
N ASP A 474 18.03 -19.13 10.33
CA ASP A 474 19.13 -18.71 11.21
C ASP A 474 20.39 -18.38 10.41
#